data_AF-A0A7J0CFS2-F1
#
_entry.id   AF-A0A7J0CFS2-F1
#
_cell.length_a   1.000
_cell.length_b   1.000
_cell.length_c   1.000
_cell.angle_alpha   90.00
_cell.angle_beta   90.00
_cell.angle_gamma   90.00
#
_symmetry.space_group_name_H-M   'P 1'
#
loop_
_entity.id
_entity.type
_entity.pdbx_description
1 polymer ?
#
loop_
_entity_poly.entity_id
_entity_poly.type
_entity_poly.pdbx_seq_one_letter_code
_entity_poly.pdbx_strand_id
1 'polypeptide(L)'
;MKNGITRRTVVRGTAVVGAMAAAGVLIPAAASAADRSGKGVGKRGATKPQNVTANGWPVQAIADRDSQVYTRTVSGTGLSVPVWIGDPEAILLHVVRRFHYEVDQLHSPDLAGWQKTDGLDRRKPESNLASGTAVRIRPGAAAKGSLFPLQELVVRDILADCQGTVRWGGDDSSVDESLFYLDRGPDDAEIRKIADMFRTAETTPGQGAGTEVNVHAAARRKRAKQLVRQQQAG
;
A
#
# COMPACT_ATOMS: atom_id res chain seq x y z
N MET A 1 43.24 24.02 14.52
CA MET A 1 42.91 25.19 13.67
C MET A 1 41.49 25.01 13.19
N LYS A 2 40.60 25.95 13.53
CA LYS A 2 39.16 25.90 13.29
C LYS A 2 38.87 26.57 11.94
N ASN A 3 38.34 25.83 10.97
CA ASN A 3 37.83 26.42 9.73
C ASN A 3 36.30 26.38 9.76
N GLY A 4 35.70 27.46 10.27
CA GLY A 4 34.31 27.77 10.03
C GLY A 4 34.20 28.74 8.87
N ILE A 5 33.40 28.44 7.84
CA ILE A 5 32.82 29.45 6.96
C ILE A 5 31.35 29.11 6.74
N THR A 6 30.55 30.12 6.99
CA THR A 6 29.10 30.18 7.10
C THR A 6 28.54 30.85 5.85
N ARG A 7 27.45 30.25 5.33
CA ARG A 7 26.23 30.79 4.69
C ARG A 7 26.27 31.97 3.69
N ARG A 8 25.27 31.86 2.80
CA ARG A 8 24.49 32.89 2.07
C ARG A 8 24.93 33.16 0.63
N THR A 9 24.26 32.47 -0.29
CA THR A 9 24.05 32.97 -1.65
C THR A 9 22.59 33.38 -1.76
N VAL A 10 22.34 34.69 -1.78
CA VAL A 10 21.03 35.30 -2.04
C VAL A 10 20.97 35.60 -3.53
N VAL A 11 20.03 34.99 -4.25
CA VAL A 11 19.72 35.38 -5.63
C VAL A 11 18.58 36.40 -5.59
N ARG A 12 18.91 37.64 -5.97
CA ARG A 12 17.97 38.71 -6.33
C ARG A 12 17.75 38.64 -7.84
N GLY A 13 16.50 38.63 -8.29
CA GLY A 13 16.13 38.64 -9.70
C GLY A 13 14.75 39.26 -9.94
N THR A 14 14.75 40.60 -10.02
CA THR A 14 13.90 41.51 -10.82
C THR A 14 12.43 41.18 -11.10
N ALA A 15 11.56 42.03 -10.53
CA ALA A 15 10.18 42.25 -10.95
C ALA A 15 10.13 43.08 -12.24
N VAL A 16 9.26 42.70 -13.18
CA VAL A 16 8.86 43.55 -14.31
C VAL A 16 7.38 43.89 -14.14
N VAL A 17 7.12 45.18 -13.94
CA VAL A 17 5.79 45.80 -13.94
C VAL A 17 5.50 46.23 -15.38
N GLY A 18 4.44 45.70 -15.99
CA GLY A 18 3.93 46.13 -17.29
C GLY A 18 2.49 46.57 -17.16
N ALA A 19 2.25 47.85 -17.45
CA ALA A 19 1.00 48.58 -17.20
C ALA A 19 -0.14 48.24 -18.17
N MET A 20 -1.36 48.52 -17.69
CA MET A 20 -2.65 48.38 -18.38
C MET A 20 -2.81 49.31 -19.60
N ALA A 21 -3.57 48.86 -20.59
CA ALA A 21 -4.27 49.73 -21.53
C ALA A 21 -5.71 49.22 -21.69
N ALA A 22 -6.68 50.05 -21.27
CA ALA A 22 -8.10 49.85 -21.45
C ALA A 22 -8.56 50.57 -22.73
N ALA A 23 -9.34 49.91 -23.58
CA ALA A 23 -10.08 50.56 -24.66
C ALA A 23 -11.38 49.79 -24.97
N GLY A 24 -12.51 50.45 -24.66
CA GLY A 24 -13.62 50.70 -25.58
C GLY A 24 -14.38 49.55 -26.25
N VAL A 25 -15.62 49.38 -25.81
CA VAL A 25 -16.76 48.60 -26.35
C VAL A 25 -16.95 48.67 -27.87
N LEU A 26 -17.20 47.51 -28.51
CA LEU A 26 -18.19 47.31 -29.58
C LEU A 26 -18.65 45.83 -29.57
N ILE A 27 -19.96 45.60 -29.40
CA ILE A 27 -20.61 44.27 -29.52
C ILE A 27 -21.08 44.08 -30.96
N PRO A 28 -20.74 42.95 -31.62
CA PRO A 28 -21.57 42.38 -32.66
C PRO A 28 -22.26 41.11 -32.14
N ALA A 29 -23.59 41.10 -32.25
CA ALA A 29 -24.39 39.90 -32.10
C ALA A 29 -24.34 39.04 -33.38
N ALA A 30 -24.58 37.74 -33.17
CA ALA A 30 -24.94 36.69 -34.13
C ALA A 30 -23.81 36.05 -34.97
N ALA A 31 -23.50 34.79 -34.64
CA ALA A 31 -23.94 33.63 -35.44
C ALA A 31 -23.65 32.34 -34.67
N SER A 32 -24.69 31.68 -34.16
CA SER A 32 -24.58 30.29 -33.71
C SER A 32 -24.53 29.41 -34.97
N ALA A 33 -23.33 28.97 -35.35
CA ALA A 33 -23.16 27.97 -36.38
C ALA A 33 -23.66 26.63 -35.83
N ALA A 34 -24.87 26.26 -36.24
CA ALA A 34 -25.42 24.95 -36.02
C ALA A 34 -24.62 23.93 -36.82
N ASP A 35 -23.69 23.24 -36.16
CA ASP A 35 -23.09 22.04 -36.74
C ASP A 35 -24.06 20.88 -36.57
N ARG A 36 -24.89 20.68 -37.61
CA ARG A 36 -25.64 19.44 -37.81
C ARG A 36 -24.65 18.37 -38.26
N SER A 37 -23.98 17.76 -37.29
CA SER A 37 -23.52 16.38 -37.41
C SER A 37 -23.96 15.63 -36.17
N GLY A 38 -25.17 15.10 -36.24
CA GLY A 38 -25.61 14.06 -35.32
C GLY A 38 -24.74 12.82 -35.52
N LYS A 39 -23.77 12.63 -34.63
CA LYS A 39 -23.30 11.32 -34.17
C LYS A 39 -23.00 11.46 -32.70
N GLY A 40 -23.69 10.65 -31.90
CA GLY A 40 -23.81 10.81 -30.46
C GLY A 40 -22.48 11.06 -29.77
N VAL A 41 -22.55 11.87 -28.71
CA VAL A 41 -21.57 11.91 -27.63
C VAL A 41 -21.22 10.46 -27.32
N GLY A 42 -20.08 10.03 -27.86
CA GLY A 42 -19.56 8.70 -27.60
C GLY A 42 -19.43 8.62 -26.10
N LYS A 43 -20.21 7.70 -25.49
CA LYS A 43 -19.90 7.17 -24.18
C LYS A 43 -18.38 7.04 -24.13
N ARG A 44 -17.71 7.80 -23.25
CA ARG A 44 -16.30 7.53 -22.89
C ARG A 44 -16.23 6.02 -22.79
N GLY A 45 -15.45 5.43 -23.69
CA GLY A 45 -15.51 4.01 -23.99
C GLY A 45 -15.61 3.26 -22.68
N ALA A 46 -16.66 2.43 -22.54
CA ALA A 46 -16.81 1.58 -21.39
C ALA A 46 -15.46 0.87 -21.19
N THR A 47 -14.73 1.31 -20.16
CA THR A 47 -13.47 0.70 -19.78
C THR A 47 -13.78 -0.78 -19.64
N LYS A 48 -13.05 -1.64 -20.36
CA LYS A 48 -13.19 -3.09 -20.18
C LYS A 48 -13.23 -3.36 -18.68
N PRO A 49 -14.16 -4.20 -18.18
CA PRO A 49 -14.24 -4.47 -16.75
C PRO A 49 -12.84 -4.87 -16.29
N GLN A 50 -12.26 -4.05 -15.41
CA GLN A 50 -10.90 -4.30 -14.94
C GLN A 50 -10.92 -5.66 -14.27
N ASN A 51 -9.96 -6.51 -14.67
CA ASN A 51 -9.77 -7.80 -14.04
C ASN A 51 -9.26 -7.52 -12.61
N VAL A 52 -10.15 -7.46 -11.62
CA VAL A 52 -9.81 -7.18 -10.21
C VAL A 52 -9.69 -8.45 -9.38
N THR A 53 -8.88 -8.37 -8.32
CA THR A 53 -8.69 -9.37 -7.24
C THR A 53 -9.79 -9.28 -6.18
N ALA A 54 -9.79 -10.16 -5.19
CA ALA A 54 -10.81 -10.23 -4.15
C ALA A 54 -11.00 -8.91 -3.38
N ASN A 55 -9.91 -8.18 -3.12
CA ASN A 55 -9.94 -6.87 -2.48
C ASN A 55 -10.20 -5.69 -3.46
N GLY A 56 -10.54 -5.96 -4.72
CA GLY A 56 -10.92 -4.94 -5.70
C GLY A 56 -9.77 -4.26 -6.45
N TRP A 57 -8.52 -4.69 -6.24
CA TRP A 57 -7.37 -4.12 -6.94
C TRP A 57 -7.19 -4.72 -8.34
N PRO A 58 -6.76 -3.95 -9.35
CA PRO A 58 -6.51 -4.47 -10.69
C PRO A 58 -5.37 -5.51 -10.71
N VAL A 59 -5.62 -6.67 -11.29
CA VAL A 59 -4.61 -7.68 -11.58
C VAL A 59 -3.52 -7.09 -12.47
N GLN A 60 -2.26 -7.35 -12.11
CA GLN A 60 -1.09 -6.96 -12.89
C GLN A 60 -0.58 -8.16 -13.68
N ALA A 61 -0.30 -7.96 -14.97
CA ALA A 61 0.15 -9.04 -15.86
C ALA A 61 1.65 -9.39 -15.68
N ILE A 62 2.44 -8.43 -15.21
CA ILE A 62 3.90 -8.54 -15.06
C ILE A 62 4.37 -7.65 -13.90
N ALA A 63 5.53 -7.98 -13.32
CA ALA A 63 6.26 -7.15 -12.38
C ALA A 63 7.47 -6.48 -13.05
N ASP A 64 7.93 -5.36 -12.50
CA ASP A 64 9.17 -4.65 -12.86
C ASP A 64 9.23 -4.04 -14.27
N ARG A 65 8.11 -4.04 -14.99
CA ARG A 65 8.01 -3.46 -16.34
C ARG A 65 6.58 -3.05 -16.66
N ASP A 66 6.38 -1.78 -16.99
CA ASP A 66 5.09 -1.26 -17.47
C ASP A 66 3.89 -1.68 -16.59
N SER A 67 4.09 -1.77 -15.26
CA SER A 67 3.07 -2.22 -14.30
C SER A 67 3.10 -1.41 -13.02
N GLN A 68 2.12 -1.62 -12.14
CA GLN A 68 2.11 -1.03 -10.80
C GLN A 68 2.85 -1.89 -9.76
N VAL A 69 3.36 -3.06 -10.16
CA VAL A 69 4.08 -3.96 -9.26
C VAL A 69 5.57 -3.89 -9.58
N TYR A 70 6.36 -3.56 -8.57
CA TYR A 70 7.81 -3.59 -8.68
C TYR A 70 8.44 -4.27 -7.47
N THR A 71 9.60 -4.88 -7.71
CA THR A 71 10.48 -5.39 -6.70
C THR A 71 10.98 -4.25 -5.82
N ARG A 72 10.74 -4.40 -4.52
CA ARG A 72 11.10 -3.43 -3.48
C ARG A 72 11.94 -4.09 -2.42
N THR A 73 13.00 -3.41 -2.01
CA THR A 73 13.86 -3.84 -0.91
C THR A 73 13.13 -3.64 0.41
N VAL A 74 13.19 -4.63 1.29
CA VAL A 74 12.70 -4.51 2.65
C VAL A 74 13.83 -4.00 3.53
N SER A 75 13.70 -2.77 4.02
CA SER A 75 14.75 -2.08 4.77
C SER A 75 15.26 -2.92 5.95
N GLY A 76 16.57 -3.11 6.01
CA GLY A 76 17.26 -3.75 7.12
C GLY A 76 17.17 -5.28 7.19
N THR A 77 16.52 -5.94 6.22
CA THR A 77 16.44 -7.42 6.17
C THR A 77 17.33 -8.05 5.10
N GLY A 78 17.77 -7.25 4.11
CA GLY A 78 18.48 -7.74 2.93
C GLY A 78 17.58 -8.47 1.91
N LEU A 79 16.26 -8.48 2.13
CA LEU A 79 15.29 -9.13 1.26
C LEU A 79 14.67 -8.14 0.27
N SER A 80 14.09 -8.67 -0.80
CA SER A 80 13.28 -7.90 -1.76
C SER A 80 12.04 -8.67 -2.18
N VAL A 81 10.96 -7.96 -2.45
CA VAL A 81 9.67 -8.57 -2.79
C VAL A 81 8.92 -7.72 -3.82
N PRO A 82 8.34 -8.31 -4.88
CA PRO A 82 7.52 -7.57 -5.82
C PRO A 82 6.15 -7.27 -5.22
N VAL A 83 5.81 -5.99 -5.08
CA VAL A 83 4.55 -5.50 -4.51
C VAL A 83 4.03 -4.29 -5.29
N TRP A 84 2.74 -3.99 -5.13
CA TRP A 84 2.14 -2.78 -5.68
C TRP A 84 2.79 -1.54 -5.06
N ILE A 85 3.30 -0.64 -5.89
CA ILE A 85 4.08 0.53 -5.47
C ILE A 85 3.22 1.61 -4.80
N GLY A 86 3.78 2.35 -3.85
CA GLY A 86 3.06 3.43 -3.18
C GLY A 86 2.43 2.99 -1.86
N ASP A 87 1.11 3.09 -1.71
CA ASP A 87 0.44 2.83 -0.42
C ASP A 87 0.50 1.36 0.01
N PRO A 88 0.22 0.37 -0.87
CA PRO A 88 0.39 -1.05 -0.52
C PRO A 88 1.83 -1.40 -0.15
N GLU A 89 2.82 -0.87 -0.88
CA GLU A 89 4.24 -1.02 -0.58
C GLU A 89 4.56 -0.60 0.86
N ALA A 90 4.17 0.62 1.27
CA ALA A 90 4.46 1.12 2.62
C ALA A 90 3.90 0.20 3.71
N ILE A 91 2.68 -0.32 3.52
CA ILE A 91 2.00 -1.18 4.48
C ILE A 91 2.59 -2.58 4.51
N LEU A 92 2.71 -3.24 3.35
CA LEU A 92 3.18 -4.63 3.28
C LEU A 92 4.65 -4.75 3.68
N LEU A 93 5.49 -3.78 3.31
CA LEU A 93 6.88 -3.77 3.75
C LEU A 93 7.02 -3.55 5.26
N HIS A 94 6.13 -2.76 5.88
CA HIS A 94 6.07 -2.64 7.33
C HIS A 94 5.76 -3.99 8.00
N VAL A 95 4.77 -4.73 7.50
CA VAL A 95 4.41 -6.07 8.00
C VAL A 95 5.59 -7.03 7.88
N VAL A 96 6.20 -7.15 6.70
CA VAL A 96 7.35 -8.05 6.46
C VAL A 96 8.51 -7.71 7.38
N ARG A 97 8.81 -6.42 7.54
CA ARG A 97 9.93 -5.97 8.37
C ARG A 97 9.69 -6.26 9.85
N ARG A 98 8.49 -5.99 10.39
CA ARG A 98 8.18 -6.34 11.78
C ARG A 98 8.18 -7.85 11.99
N PHE A 99 7.68 -8.63 11.03
CA PHE A 99 7.77 -10.09 11.10
C PHE A 99 9.23 -10.55 11.22
N HIS A 100 10.10 -10.03 10.33
CA HIS A 100 11.53 -10.37 10.31
C HIS A 100 12.24 -10.08 11.64
N TYR A 101 11.91 -8.97 12.32
CA TYR A 101 12.58 -8.58 13.56
C TYR A 101 11.96 -9.17 14.82
N GLU A 102 10.65 -9.42 14.82
CA GLU A 102 9.93 -9.68 16.07
C GLU A 102 9.29 -11.07 16.13
N VAL A 103 9.13 -11.75 14.98
CA VAL A 103 8.52 -13.08 14.91
C VAL A 103 9.58 -14.13 14.61
N ASP A 104 10.27 -13.97 13.48
CA ASP A 104 11.28 -14.91 13.01
C ASP A 104 12.13 -14.27 11.91
N GLN A 105 13.43 -14.59 11.88
CA GLN A 105 14.33 -14.04 10.88
C GLN A 105 14.07 -14.68 9.51
N LEU A 106 13.61 -13.87 8.57
CA LEU A 106 13.31 -14.31 7.21
C LEU A 106 14.56 -14.39 6.32
N HIS A 107 14.60 -15.42 5.46
CA HIS A 107 15.53 -15.55 4.35
C HIS A 107 14.79 -15.40 3.01
N SER A 108 15.54 -15.32 1.90
CA SER A 108 14.96 -15.18 0.56
C SER A 108 13.82 -16.16 0.20
N PRO A 109 13.88 -17.48 0.51
CA PRO A 109 12.76 -18.38 0.21
C PRO A 109 11.54 -18.16 1.12
N ASP A 110 11.71 -17.46 2.24
CA ASP A 110 10.65 -17.22 3.21
C ASP A 110 9.79 -15.99 2.85
N LEU A 111 10.01 -15.36 1.71
CA LEU A 111 9.25 -14.19 1.28
C LEU A 111 8.89 -14.27 -0.20
N ALA A 112 7.59 -14.26 -0.48
CA ALA A 112 7.06 -14.17 -1.84
C ALA A 112 6.05 -13.01 -1.95
N GLY A 113 6.08 -12.32 -3.08
CA GLY A 113 5.20 -11.19 -3.38
C GLY A 113 4.24 -11.53 -4.50
N TRP A 114 4.12 -10.62 -5.47
CA TRP A 114 3.29 -10.79 -6.66
C TRP A 114 3.49 -12.15 -7.35
N GLN A 115 2.38 -12.75 -7.72
CA GLN A 115 2.32 -14.01 -8.46
C GLN A 115 1.32 -13.89 -9.61
N LYS A 116 1.58 -14.53 -10.74
CA LYS A 116 0.61 -14.58 -11.84
C LYS A 116 -0.69 -15.25 -11.39
N THR A 117 -1.80 -14.84 -12.00
CA THR A 117 -3.15 -15.34 -11.66
C THR A 117 -3.42 -16.79 -12.10
N ASP A 118 -2.48 -17.46 -12.75
CA ASP A 118 -2.69 -18.75 -13.39
C ASP A 118 -3.17 -19.80 -12.36
N GLY A 119 -4.46 -20.14 -12.41
CA GLY A 119 -5.10 -21.10 -11.51
C GLY A 119 -5.62 -20.55 -10.18
N LEU A 120 -5.56 -19.23 -9.93
CA LEU A 120 -6.11 -18.63 -8.71
C LEU A 120 -7.60 -18.31 -8.84
N ASP A 121 -8.39 -18.70 -7.83
CA ASP A 121 -9.77 -18.25 -7.69
C ASP A 121 -9.78 -16.76 -7.30
N ARG A 122 -10.30 -15.93 -8.20
CA ARG A 122 -10.34 -14.47 -8.07
C ARG A 122 -11.15 -13.96 -6.89
N ARG A 123 -12.01 -14.81 -6.30
CA ARG A 123 -12.83 -14.45 -5.14
C ARG A 123 -12.14 -14.75 -3.82
N LYS A 124 -11.01 -15.45 -3.85
CA LYS A 124 -10.30 -15.85 -2.64
C LYS A 124 -9.14 -14.90 -2.32
N PRO A 125 -8.75 -14.77 -1.03
CA PRO A 125 -7.71 -13.83 -0.59
C PRO A 125 -6.38 -13.92 -1.35
N GLU A 126 -5.93 -15.12 -1.68
CA GLU A 126 -4.70 -15.43 -2.42
C GLU A 126 -4.66 -14.78 -3.82
N SER A 127 -5.83 -14.46 -4.40
CA SER A 127 -5.87 -13.70 -5.65
C SER A 127 -5.22 -12.32 -5.52
N ASN A 128 -5.15 -11.74 -4.32
CA ASN A 128 -4.52 -10.44 -4.06
C ASN A 128 -3.00 -10.45 -4.32
N LEU A 129 -2.37 -11.63 -4.42
CA LEU A 129 -1.00 -11.77 -4.91
C LEU A 129 -0.90 -11.33 -6.39
N ALA A 130 -1.95 -11.52 -7.19
CA ALA A 130 -1.94 -11.14 -8.59
C ALA A 130 -2.07 -9.64 -8.85
N SER A 131 -2.55 -8.87 -7.88
CA SER A 131 -2.43 -7.40 -7.89
C SER A 131 -1.13 -6.93 -7.22
N GLY A 132 -0.43 -7.78 -6.47
CA GLY A 132 0.72 -7.38 -5.65
C GLY A 132 0.31 -6.64 -4.38
N THR A 133 -0.93 -6.82 -3.92
CA THR A 133 -1.46 -6.26 -2.66
C THR A 133 -1.51 -7.31 -1.54
N ALA A 134 -0.73 -8.37 -1.71
CA ALA A 134 -0.49 -9.41 -0.74
C ALA A 134 0.96 -9.88 -0.81
N VAL A 135 1.42 -10.48 0.29
CA VAL A 135 2.69 -11.19 0.39
C VAL A 135 2.46 -12.53 1.08
N ARG A 136 3.35 -13.49 0.81
CA ARG A 136 3.49 -14.70 1.60
C ARG A 136 4.78 -14.65 2.39
N ILE A 137 4.67 -14.85 3.70
CA ILE A 137 5.78 -14.99 4.63
C ILE A 137 5.85 -16.45 5.09
N ARG A 138 7.00 -17.10 4.90
CA ARG A 138 7.21 -18.56 5.01
C ARG A 138 6.19 -19.35 4.16
N PRO A 139 6.24 -19.23 2.82
CA PRO A 139 5.35 -19.96 1.92
C PRO A 139 5.33 -21.47 2.25
N GLY A 140 4.14 -22.06 2.31
CA GLY A 140 3.94 -23.47 2.71
C GLY A 140 3.31 -23.66 4.08
N ALA A 141 3.17 -22.59 4.88
CA ALA A 141 2.38 -22.57 6.12
C ALA A 141 0.86 -22.54 5.85
N ALA A 142 0.36 -23.48 5.04
CA ALA A 142 -1.05 -23.55 4.60
C ALA A 142 -1.97 -24.27 5.61
N ALA A 143 -1.60 -24.30 6.89
CA ALA A 143 -2.34 -24.95 7.96
C ALA A 143 -2.16 -24.19 9.28
N LYS A 144 -3.05 -24.44 10.25
CA LYS A 144 -2.94 -23.84 11.58
C LYS A 144 -1.75 -24.40 12.35
N GLY A 145 -1.09 -23.54 13.12
CA GLY A 145 -0.06 -23.94 14.08
C GLY A 145 1.38 -23.89 13.54
N SER A 146 1.62 -23.14 12.47
CA SER A 146 2.99 -22.83 12.01
C SER A 146 3.68 -21.76 12.86
N LEU A 147 2.94 -21.05 13.71
CA LEU A 147 3.43 -20.06 14.67
C LEU A 147 3.30 -20.58 16.10
N PHE A 148 4.34 -20.36 16.90
CA PHE A 148 4.21 -20.54 18.35
C PHE A 148 3.23 -19.50 18.94
N PRO A 149 2.58 -19.77 20.08
CA PRO A 149 1.61 -18.85 20.67
C PRO A 149 2.16 -17.43 20.89
N LEU A 150 3.44 -17.29 21.24
CA LEU A 150 4.07 -15.98 21.40
C LEU A 150 4.31 -15.27 20.06
N GLN A 151 4.65 -16.02 19.01
CA GLN A 151 4.79 -15.49 17.66
C GLN A 151 3.45 -15.03 17.11
N GLU A 152 2.37 -15.80 17.33
CA GLU A 152 1.03 -15.38 16.94
C GLU A 152 0.63 -14.08 17.64
N LEU A 153 0.94 -13.92 18.94
CA LEU A 153 0.69 -12.66 19.67
C LEU A 153 1.38 -11.45 19.02
N VAL A 154 2.62 -11.62 18.55
CA VAL A 154 3.34 -10.57 17.83
C VAL A 154 2.69 -10.30 16.46
N VAL A 155 2.28 -11.33 15.73
CA VAL A 155 1.53 -11.17 14.47
C VAL A 155 0.24 -10.38 14.72
N ARG A 156 -0.52 -10.69 15.79
CA ARG A 156 -1.74 -9.94 16.14
C ARG A 156 -1.45 -8.47 16.43
N ASP A 157 -0.32 -8.19 17.06
CA ASP A 157 0.13 -6.83 17.34
C ASP A 157 0.49 -6.06 16.06
N ILE A 158 1.18 -6.70 15.12
CA ILE A 158 1.50 -6.14 13.80
C ILE A 158 0.21 -5.76 13.04
N LEU A 159 -0.77 -6.67 13.00
CA LEU A 159 -2.06 -6.40 12.35
C LEU A 159 -2.84 -5.26 13.03
N ALA A 160 -2.76 -5.16 14.36
CA ALA A 160 -3.37 -4.08 15.12
C ALA A 160 -2.73 -2.71 14.84
N ASP A 161 -1.43 -2.66 14.57
CA ASP A 161 -0.75 -1.44 14.14
C ASP A 161 -1.10 -1.03 12.71
N CYS A 162 -1.45 -2.00 11.87
CA CYS A 162 -2.06 -1.75 10.56
C CYS A 162 -3.54 -1.31 10.67
N GLN A 163 -4.10 -1.17 11.88
CA GLN A 163 -5.47 -0.74 12.13
C GLN A 163 -6.53 -1.54 11.33
N GLY A 164 -6.26 -2.81 11.07
CA GLY A 164 -7.15 -3.70 10.32
C GLY A 164 -7.16 -3.53 8.81
N THR A 165 -6.29 -2.67 8.25
CA THR A 165 -6.09 -2.57 6.79
C THR A 165 -5.43 -3.80 6.18
N VAL A 166 -4.77 -4.62 7.01
CA VAL A 166 -4.17 -5.90 6.63
C VAL A 166 -4.93 -7.04 7.33
N ARG A 167 -5.22 -8.10 6.57
CA ARG A 167 -5.71 -9.38 7.07
C ARG A 167 -4.63 -10.45 6.97
N TRP A 168 -4.77 -11.47 7.81
CA TRP A 168 -3.89 -12.63 7.86
C TRP A 168 -4.69 -13.89 7.52
N GLY A 169 -4.21 -14.68 6.57
CA GLY A 169 -4.88 -15.89 6.10
C GLY A 169 -5.00 -16.98 7.17
N GLY A 170 -4.30 -16.87 8.30
CA GLY A 170 -4.51 -17.71 9.49
C GLY A 170 -5.91 -17.59 10.10
N ASP A 171 -6.59 -16.46 9.88
CA ASP A 171 -7.96 -16.20 10.36
C ASP A 171 -9.04 -16.56 9.35
N ASP A 172 -8.67 -16.84 8.10
CA ASP A 172 -9.63 -17.12 7.05
C ASP A 172 -10.19 -18.55 7.16
N SER A 173 -11.34 -18.78 6.54
CA SER A 173 -12.00 -20.09 6.57
C SER A 173 -11.16 -21.19 5.90
N SER A 174 -10.49 -20.83 4.79
CA SER A 174 -9.40 -21.60 4.20
C SER A 174 -8.09 -21.05 4.71
N VAL A 175 -7.51 -21.74 5.69
CA VAL A 175 -6.32 -21.27 6.41
C VAL A 175 -5.09 -21.22 5.50
N ASP A 176 -4.42 -20.07 5.46
CA ASP A 176 -3.07 -19.88 4.92
C ASP A 176 -2.31 -18.93 5.86
N GLU A 177 -1.60 -19.48 6.85
CA GLU A 177 -0.83 -18.70 7.83
C GLU A 177 0.37 -17.97 7.18
N SER A 178 0.72 -18.29 5.93
CA SER A 178 1.74 -17.53 5.19
C SER A 178 1.19 -16.23 4.60
N LEU A 179 -0.11 -16.12 4.37
CA LEU A 179 -0.71 -15.06 3.56
C LEU A 179 -1.04 -13.81 4.38
N PHE A 180 -0.53 -12.66 3.93
CA PHE A 180 -0.89 -11.32 4.43
C PHE A 180 -1.34 -10.45 3.27
N TYR A 181 -2.50 -9.80 3.39
CA TYR A 181 -3.11 -9.06 2.28
C TYR A 181 -3.87 -7.83 2.73
N LEU A 182 -3.96 -6.83 1.85
CA LEU A 182 -4.81 -5.67 2.10
C LEU A 182 -6.29 -6.08 2.09
N ASP A 183 -7.01 -5.70 3.13
CA ASP A 183 -8.45 -5.96 3.30
C ASP A 183 -9.33 -5.03 2.45
N ARG A 184 -8.76 -3.92 1.99
CA ARG A 184 -9.50 -2.82 1.37
C ARG A 184 -9.06 -2.55 -0.06
N GLY A 185 -9.99 -1.98 -0.83
CA GLY A 185 -9.75 -1.59 -2.22
C GLY A 185 -8.95 -0.29 -2.37
N PRO A 186 -8.59 0.07 -3.61
CA PRO A 186 -7.73 1.21 -3.92
C PRO A 186 -8.31 2.58 -3.54
N ASP A 187 -9.63 2.69 -3.42
CA ASP A 187 -10.32 3.94 -3.11
C ASP A 187 -10.54 4.16 -1.60
N ASP A 188 -10.09 3.24 -0.75
CA ASP A 188 -10.27 3.34 0.70
C ASP A 188 -9.27 4.33 1.33
N ALA A 189 -9.80 5.35 2.01
CA ALA A 189 -8.99 6.41 2.62
C ALA A 189 -8.10 5.91 3.77
N GLU A 190 -8.47 4.81 4.44
CA GLU A 190 -7.66 4.25 5.54
C GLU A 190 -6.35 3.65 5.02
N ILE A 191 -6.31 3.11 3.80
CA ILE A 191 -5.05 2.63 3.17
C ILE A 191 -4.04 3.77 3.09
N ARG A 192 -4.46 4.93 2.56
CA ARG A 192 -3.58 6.10 2.45
C ARG A 192 -3.10 6.59 3.81
N LYS A 193 -4.04 6.71 4.76
CA LYS A 193 -3.74 7.17 6.12
C LYS A 193 -2.69 6.31 6.83
N ILE A 194 -2.82 4.98 6.74
CA ILE A 194 -1.84 4.05 7.34
C ILE A 194 -0.51 4.09 6.60
N ALA A 195 -0.52 4.16 5.28
CA ALA A 195 0.70 4.29 4.49
C ALA A 195 1.48 5.56 4.87
N ASP A 196 0.80 6.70 4.99
CA ASP A 196 1.43 7.99 5.37
C ASP A 196 1.96 7.96 6.81
N MET A 197 1.23 7.31 7.72
CA MET A 197 1.70 7.07 9.08
C MET A 197 3.02 6.27 9.09
N PHE A 198 3.11 5.19 8.30
CA PHE A 198 4.34 4.40 8.23
C PHE A 198 5.49 5.12 7.54
N ARG A 199 5.25 5.88 6.46
CA ARG A 199 6.29 6.71 5.84
C ARG A 199 6.84 7.76 6.80
N THR A 200 5.97 8.37 7.59
CA THR A 200 6.38 9.34 8.62
C THR A 200 7.20 8.66 9.71
N ALA A 201 6.78 7.48 10.16
CA ALA A 201 7.49 6.69 11.15
C ALA A 201 8.88 6.24 10.65
N GLU A 202 8.99 5.82 9.39
CA GLU A 202 10.26 5.40 8.77
C GLU A 202 11.27 6.55 8.64
N THR A 203 10.79 7.79 8.51
CA THR A 203 11.64 8.99 8.46
C THR A 203 11.87 9.61 9.84
N THR A 204 11.22 9.10 10.89
CA THR A 204 11.35 9.60 12.26
C THR A 204 12.21 8.63 13.10
N PRO A 205 13.38 9.06 13.61
CA PRO A 205 14.23 8.19 14.42
C PRO A 205 13.48 7.58 15.61
N GLY A 206 13.57 6.26 15.76
CA GLY A 206 12.96 5.51 16.86
C GLY A 206 11.45 5.30 16.74
N GLN A 207 10.86 5.45 15.56
CA GLN A 207 9.42 5.21 15.34
C GLN A 207 9.10 4.19 14.25
N GLY A 208 10.09 3.78 13.43
CA GLY A 208 9.90 2.80 12.36
C GLY A 208 9.78 1.35 12.84
N ALA A 209 9.59 0.43 11.89
CA ALA A 209 9.51 -1.00 12.18
C ALA A 209 10.80 -1.54 12.84
N GLY A 210 10.66 -2.43 13.81
CA GLY A 210 11.77 -3.00 14.59
C GLY A 210 12.23 -2.14 15.79
N THR A 211 11.53 -1.05 16.10
CA THR A 211 11.71 -0.35 17.39
C THR A 211 11.24 -1.25 18.53
N GLU A 212 11.88 -1.20 19.71
CA GLU A 212 11.49 -2.00 20.86
C GLU A 212 10.03 -1.69 21.27
N VAL A 213 9.19 -2.71 21.26
CA VAL A 213 7.77 -2.62 21.61
C VAL A 213 7.43 -3.67 22.65
N ASN A 214 6.79 -3.26 23.74
CA ASN A 214 6.21 -4.20 24.70
C ASN A 214 4.87 -4.74 24.16
N VAL A 215 4.94 -5.85 23.42
CA VAL A 215 3.76 -6.57 22.88
C VAL A 215 2.81 -7.08 23.97
N HIS A 216 3.30 -7.26 25.21
CA HIS A 216 2.48 -7.69 26.34
C HIS A 216 1.72 -6.53 27.02
N ALA A 217 1.99 -5.27 26.65
CA ALA A 217 1.30 -4.11 27.20
C ALA A 217 -0.23 -4.26 27.03
N ALA A 218 -0.97 -4.01 28.13
CA ALA A 218 -2.41 -4.29 28.18
C ALA A 218 -3.21 -3.59 27.07
N ALA A 219 -2.85 -2.35 26.74
CA ALA A 219 -3.49 -1.58 25.67
C ALA A 219 -3.30 -2.24 24.29
N ARG A 220 -2.09 -2.73 23.98
CA ARG A 220 -1.77 -3.38 22.70
C ARG A 220 -2.52 -4.70 22.55
N ARG A 221 -2.49 -5.53 23.60
CA ARG A 221 -3.28 -6.77 23.64
C ARG A 221 -4.78 -6.53 23.49
N LYS A 222 -5.30 -5.43 24.06
CA LYS A 222 -6.71 -5.05 23.91
C LYS A 222 -7.04 -4.69 22.46
N ARG A 223 -6.21 -3.87 21.80
CA ARG A 223 -6.37 -3.53 20.36
C ARG A 223 -6.35 -4.77 19.48
N ALA A 224 -5.36 -5.64 19.67
CA ALA A 224 -5.23 -6.90 18.95
C ALA A 224 -6.48 -7.80 19.10
N LYS A 225 -6.96 -8.01 20.34
CA LYS A 225 -8.17 -8.80 20.60
C LYS A 225 -9.42 -8.16 20.00
N GLN A 226 -9.52 -6.82 20.02
CA GLN A 226 -10.64 -6.12 19.41
C GLN A 226 -10.63 -6.29 17.89
N LEU A 227 -9.46 -6.18 17.26
CA LEU A 227 -9.32 -6.36 15.82
C LEU A 227 -9.76 -7.77 15.38
N VAL A 228 -9.31 -8.82 16.08
CA VAL A 228 -9.72 -10.21 15.79
C VAL A 228 -11.26 -10.34 15.78
N ARG A 229 -11.93 -9.76 16.79
CA ARG A 229 -13.41 -9.79 16.86
C ARG A 229 -14.06 -9.04 15.69
N GLN A 230 -13.49 -7.92 15.27
CA GLN A 230 -14.00 -7.13 14.16
C GLN A 230 -13.84 -7.90 12.83
N GLN A 231 -12.68 -8.52 12.60
CA GLN A 231 -12.36 -9.25 11.38
C GLN A 231 -13.07 -10.61 11.27
N GLN A 232 -13.54 -11.18 12.39
CA GLN A 232 -14.37 -12.38 12.40
C GLN A 232 -15.88 -12.09 12.24
N ALA A 233 -16.30 -10.85 12.47
CA ALA A 233 -17.71 -10.44 12.40
C ALA A 233 -18.14 -9.90 11.02
N GLY A 234 -17.18 -9.58 10.15
CA GLY A 234 -17.41 -9.13 8.77
C GLY A 234 -16.92 -10.18 7.79
#